data_AF-A0AA42TM41-F1
#
_entry.id   AF-A0AA42TM41-F1
#
_cell.length_a   1.000
_cell.length_b   1.000
_cell.length_c   1.000
_cell.angle_alpha   90.00
_cell.angle_beta   90.00
_cell.angle_gamma   90.00
#
_symmetry.space_group_name_H-M   'P 1'
#
loop_
_entity.id
_entity.type
_entity.pdbx_description
1 polymer ?
#
loop_
_entity_poly.entity_id
_entity_poly.type
_entity_poly.pdbx_seq_one_letter_code
_entity_poly.pdbx_strand_id
1 'polypeptide(L)'
;MKKMMMVALVSSTLTLSGCSSTRDVEYIDPKGYSDVASYLSETFEKSNCIGTIFSSQGRRFINSDGLNYQLSATNIRCYVASIEESIDRYCVAKQGNMVQGGTWCEVNKMPLFHVNYSPDTSLTKIGLGSRVFSTVEPPSPQARQQWLSSAERLGYISERVQRRIDMDKEVDLANENAEKKRKSIEMNAEVDASVGDLICREDYEAKPYQYPGIAYYKAYVEKKEKNKLQLRLVWHGGDGFVVNDITNVNNIIWSSPKGWRHCN
;
A
#
# COMPACT_ATOMS: atom_id res chain seq x y z
N MET A 1 64.50 49.40 -25.50
CA MET A 1 64.18 49.29 -24.06
C MET A 1 62.90 48.49 -23.89
N LYS A 2 62.91 47.57 -22.93
CA LYS A 2 61.81 46.67 -22.53
C LYS A 2 60.53 47.43 -22.19
N LYS A 3 59.38 46.86 -22.53
CA LYS A 3 58.26 46.66 -21.59
C LYS A 3 57.31 45.60 -22.15
N MET A 4 57.37 44.42 -21.56
CA MET A 4 56.29 43.42 -21.61
C MET A 4 55.03 44.07 -21.05
N MET A 5 53.90 43.86 -21.72
CA MET A 5 52.60 44.00 -21.09
C MET A 5 51.84 42.71 -21.37
N MET A 6 51.79 41.84 -20.36
CA MET A 6 50.94 40.65 -20.32
C MET A 6 49.49 41.10 -20.45
N VAL A 7 48.81 40.65 -21.50
CA VAL A 7 47.35 40.65 -21.53
C VAL A 7 46.91 39.38 -20.80
N ALA A 8 46.54 39.53 -19.54
CA ALA A 8 45.90 38.47 -18.77
C ALA A 8 44.49 38.27 -19.32
N LEU A 9 44.28 37.20 -20.10
CA LEU A 9 42.95 36.68 -20.38
C LEU A 9 42.39 36.09 -19.08
N VAL A 10 41.61 36.89 -18.35
CA VAL A 10 40.75 36.40 -17.28
C VAL A 10 39.55 35.74 -17.94
N SER A 11 39.68 34.44 -18.20
CA SER A 11 38.57 33.56 -18.57
C SER A 11 37.53 33.58 -17.47
N SER A 12 36.48 34.38 -17.67
CA SER A 12 35.27 34.33 -16.86
C SER A 12 34.44 33.15 -17.35
N THR A 13 34.76 31.94 -16.88
CA THR A 13 33.87 30.79 -16.99
C THR A 13 32.68 31.02 -16.05
N LEU A 14 31.71 31.81 -16.53
CA LEU A 14 30.34 31.76 -16.05
C LEU A 14 29.81 30.36 -16.36
N THR A 15 30.01 29.45 -15.41
CA THR A 15 29.28 28.20 -15.35
C THR A 15 27.82 28.57 -15.04
N LEU A 16 27.05 28.81 -16.09
CA LEU A 16 25.59 28.70 -16.06
C LEU A 16 25.27 27.24 -15.76
N SER A 17 25.34 26.84 -14.49
CA SER A 17 24.55 25.74 -13.95
C SER A 17 23.09 26.22 -13.88
N GLY A 18 22.51 26.44 -15.05
CA GLY A 18 21.07 26.56 -15.19
C GLY A 18 20.48 25.20 -14.83
N CYS A 19 19.95 25.07 -13.62
CA CYS A 19 18.86 24.13 -13.37
C CYS A 19 17.69 24.54 -14.26
N SER A 20 17.71 24.12 -15.53
CA SER A 20 16.57 24.25 -16.41
C SER A 20 15.51 23.24 -15.98
N SER A 21 14.76 23.57 -14.94
CA SER A 21 13.39 23.06 -14.88
C SER A 21 12.64 23.77 -16.00
N THR A 22 12.65 23.20 -17.21
CA THR A 22 11.71 23.60 -18.26
C THR A 22 10.31 23.28 -17.75
N ARG A 23 9.70 24.24 -17.03
CA ARG A 23 8.28 24.19 -16.67
C ARG A 23 7.52 24.31 -17.97
N ASP A 24 6.96 23.19 -18.39
CA ASP A 24 6.17 23.03 -19.61
C ASP A 24 4.66 23.18 -19.36
N VAL A 25 4.29 23.45 -18.11
CA VAL A 25 2.96 23.93 -17.73
C VAL A 25 3.06 25.42 -17.38
N GLU A 26 2.28 26.24 -18.08
CA GLU A 26 2.18 27.67 -17.89
C GLU A 26 1.64 28.01 -16.48
N TYR A 27 2.18 29.07 -15.90
CA TYR A 27 1.67 29.57 -14.63
C TYR A 27 0.34 30.29 -14.83
N ILE A 28 -0.69 29.78 -14.18
CA ILE A 28 -2.03 30.40 -14.09
C ILE A 28 -2.35 30.63 -12.62
N ASP A 29 -2.81 31.83 -12.26
CA ASP A 29 -3.22 32.15 -10.89
C ASP A 29 -4.49 31.35 -10.51
N PRO A 30 -4.42 30.40 -9.57
CA PRO A 30 -5.56 29.56 -9.20
C PRO A 30 -6.67 30.30 -8.44
N LYS A 31 -6.43 31.50 -7.91
CA LYS A 31 -7.40 32.19 -7.04
C LYS A 31 -8.73 32.50 -7.73
N GLY A 32 -8.70 32.78 -9.03
CA GLY A 32 -9.88 33.17 -9.81
C GLY A 32 -10.87 32.04 -10.11
N TYR A 33 -10.51 30.78 -9.85
CA TYR A 33 -11.31 29.62 -10.28
C TYR A 33 -12.13 29.05 -9.13
N SER A 34 -13.40 28.75 -9.39
CA SER A 34 -14.29 28.09 -8.42
C SER A 34 -13.97 26.61 -8.21
N ASP A 35 -13.47 25.95 -9.24
CA ASP A 35 -13.37 24.50 -9.34
C ASP A 35 -12.07 24.11 -10.05
N VAL A 36 -11.50 22.96 -9.63
CA VAL A 36 -10.20 22.48 -10.15
C VAL A 36 -10.32 22.14 -11.63
N ALA A 37 -11.49 21.68 -12.07
CA ALA A 37 -11.73 21.35 -13.47
C ALA A 37 -11.57 22.56 -14.40
N SER A 38 -12.12 23.72 -14.03
CA SER A 38 -12.00 24.95 -14.82
C SER A 38 -10.57 25.50 -14.79
N TYR A 39 -9.90 25.45 -13.64
CA TYR A 39 -8.49 25.81 -13.52
C TYR A 39 -7.59 24.99 -14.45
N LEU A 40 -7.78 23.66 -14.47
CA LEU A 40 -6.97 22.76 -15.29
C LEU A 40 -7.32 22.82 -16.77
N SER A 41 -8.55 23.18 -17.13
CA SER A 41 -8.93 23.45 -18.52
C SER A 41 -8.07 24.59 -19.07
N GLU A 42 -8.07 25.75 -18.41
CA GLU A 42 -7.27 26.90 -18.87
C GLU A 42 -5.77 26.62 -18.79
N THR A 43 -5.30 25.99 -17.69
CA THR A 43 -3.89 25.64 -17.51
C THR A 43 -3.38 24.78 -18.66
N PHE A 44 -4.10 23.71 -19.02
CA PHE A 44 -3.64 22.83 -20.08
C PHE A 44 -3.87 23.39 -21.49
N GLU A 45 -4.94 24.17 -21.70
CA GLU A 45 -5.16 24.91 -22.95
C GLU A 45 -3.99 25.84 -23.27
N LYS A 46 -3.56 26.64 -22.29
CA LYS A 46 -2.43 27.57 -22.45
C LYS A 46 -1.09 26.85 -22.57
N SER A 47 -0.91 25.77 -21.82
CA SER A 47 0.31 24.94 -21.87
C SER A 47 0.40 24.04 -23.10
N ASN A 48 -0.68 23.86 -23.86
CA ASN A 48 -0.78 22.98 -25.02
C ASN A 48 -0.29 21.55 -24.74
N CYS A 49 -0.72 20.96 -23.62
CA CYS A 49 -0.22 19.68 -23.11
C CYS A 49 -0.44 18.48 -24.04
N ILE A 50 -1.38 18.52 -24.99
CA ILE A 50 -1.60 17.48 -26.01
C ILE A 50 -0.96 17.87 -27.35
N GLY A 51 -0.67 19.16 -27.56
CA GLY A 51 -0.06 19.65 -28.79
C GLY A 51 -1.05 19.90 -29.93
N THR A 52 -2.36 19.92 -29.65
CA THR A 52 -3.40 20.19 -30.65
C THR A 52 -3.73 21.68 -30.72
N ILE A 53 -3.59 22.25 -31.91
CA ILE A 53 -4.04 23.60 -32.23
C ILE A 53 -5.52 23.44 -32.64
N PHE A 54 -6.46 24.11 -31.95
CA PHE A 54 -7.92 24.10 -32.19
C PHE A 54 -8.79 23.00 -31.56
N SER A 55 -8.26 22.13 -30.68
CA SER A 55 -9.09 21.23 -29.87
C SER A 55 -8.83 21.39 -28.38
N SER A 56 -9.89 21.18 -27.59
CA SER A 56 -9.80 21.16 -26.12
C SER A 56 -8.76 20.13 -25.68
N GLN A 57 -7.88 20.53 -24.78
CA GLN A 57 -6.84 19.64 -24.27
C GLN A 57 -7.44 18.62 -23.28
N GLY A 58 -8.46 19.01 -22.52
CA GLY A 58 -9.15 18.12 -21.60
C GLY A 58 -10.64 18.05 -21.86
N ARG A 59 -11.32 17.21 -21.08
CA ARG A 59 -12.77 17.14 -21.03
C ARG A 59 -13.24 17.31 -19.60
N ARG A 60 -14.22 18.19 -19.42
CA ARG A 60 -14.96 18.33 -18.18
C ARG A 60 -16.29 17.59 -18.28
N PHE A 61 -16.63 16.80 -17.28
CA PHE A 61 -17.89 16.07 -17.23
C PHE A 61 -18.31 15.78 -15.79
N ILE A 62 -19.59 15.46 -15.57
CA ILE A 62 -20.11 15.07 -14.26
C ILE A 62 -20.50 13.60 -14.31
N ASN A 63 -20.12 12.83 -13.31
CA ASN A 63 -20.53 11.44 -13.13
C ASN A 63 -20.98 11.18 -11.67
N SER A 64 -21.15 9.91 -11.29
CA SER A 64 -21.53 9.51 -9.92
C SER A 64 -20.51 9.86 -8.84
N ASP A 65 -19.26 10.13 -9.23
CA ASP A 65 -18.17 10.45 -8.31
C ASP A 65 -18.02 11.95 -8.11
N GLY A 66 -18.30 12.76 -9.14
CA GLY A 66 -18.37 14.22 -9.01
C GLY A 66 -18.16 14.97 -10.32
N LEU A 67 -17.72 16.22 -10.20
CA LEU A 67 -17.22 17.01 -11.32
C LEU A 67 -15.81 16.55 -11.64
N ASN A 68 -15.63 16.04 -12.85
CA ASN A 68 -14.37 15.48 -13.33
C ASN A 68 -13.73 16.40 -14.35
N TYR A 69 -12.40 16.41 -14.35
CA TYR A 69 -11.60 16.85 -15.47
C TYR A 69 -10.67 15.73 -15.89
N GLN A 70 -10.57 15.50 -17.19
CA GLN A 70 -9.73 14.45 -17.76
C GLN A 70 -8.88 15.01 -18.89
N LEU A 71 -7.56 14.86 -18.76
CA LEU A 71 -6.60 15.09 -19.83
C LEU A 71 -6.25 13.73 -20.41
N SER A 72 -6.63 13.46 -21.66
CA SER A 72 -6.37 12.18 -22.30
C SER A 72 -5.74 12.30 -23.68
N ALA A 73 -4.53 11.79 -23.86
CA ALA A 73 -3.86 11.74 -25.16
C ALA A 73 -2.88 10.58 -25.27
N THR A 74 -2.60 10.16 -26.51
CA THR A 74 -1.55 9.17 -26.79
C THR A 74 -0.16 9.68 -26.38
N ASN A 75 0.09 10.99 -26.49
CA ASN A 75 1.35 11.65 -26.12
C ASN A 75 1.05 12.97 -25.38
N ILE A 76 1.03 12.93 -24.04
CA ILE A 76 0.97 14.16 -23.23
C ILE A 76 2.38 14.75 -23.16
N ARG A 77 2.53 16.00 -23.60
CA ARG A 77 3.79 16.76 -23.65
C ARG A 77 4.19 17.30 -22.28
N CYS A 78 3.21 17.59 -21.43
CA CYS A 78 3.43 18.14 -20.10
C CYS A 78 4.02 17.09 -19.13
N TYR A 79 5.09 17.45 -18.43
CA TYR A 79 5.72 16.64 -17.40
C TYR A 79 4.83 16.51 -16.17
N VAL A 80 4.85 15.32 -15.56
CA VAL A 80 4.07 15.05 -14.35
C VAL A 80 4.40 16.05 -13.24
N ALA A 81 5.69 16.32 -13.01
CA ALA A 81 6.13 17.27 -11.99
C ALA A 81 5.55 18.69 -12.19
N SER A 82 5.42 19.15 -13.43
CA SER A 82 4.82 20.45 -13.74
C SER A 82 3.29 20.46 -13.52
N ILE A 83 2.64 19.32 -13.75
CA ILE A 83 1.21 19.11 -13.47
C ILE A 83 0.98 19.06 -11.95
N GLU A 84 1.78 18.27 -11.23
CA GLU A 84 1.79 18.20 -9.76
C GLU A 84 2.00 19.58 -9.14
N GLU A 85 2.94 20.38 -9.65
CA GLU A 85 3.15 21.76 -9.17
C GLU A 85 1.88 22.62 -9.38
N SER A 86 1.20 22.46 -10.52
CA SER A 86 -0.03 23.22 -10.79
C SER A 86 -1.18 22.81 -9.87
N ILE A 87 -1.29 21.51 -9.59
CA ILE A 87 -2.25 20.96 -8.63
C ILE A 87 -1.97 21.46 -7.21
N ASP A 88 -0.72 21.39 -6.77
CA ASP A 88 -0.31 21.82 -5.44
C ASP A 88 -0.60 23.31 -5.25
N ARG A 89 -0.27 24.14 -6.25
CA ARG A 89 -0.61 25.57 -6.25
C ARG A 89 -2.11 25.81 -6.12
N TYR A 90 -2.94 25.06 -6.83
CA TYR A 90 -4.39 25.19 -6.71
C TYR A 90 -4.86 24.80 -5.30
N CYS A 91 -4.38 23.67 -4.76
CA CYS A 91 -4.73 23.23 -3.41
C CYS A 91 -4.36 24.28 -2.35
N VAL A 92 -3.13 24.80 -2.38
CA VAL A 92 -2.66 25.84 -1.46
C VAL A 92 -3.47 27.13 -1.58
N ALA A 93 -3.82 27.54 -2.80
CA ALA A 93 -4.66 28.72 -3.01
C ALA A 93 -6.08 28.57 -2.44
N LYS A 94 -6.55 27.34 -2.26
CA LYS A 94 -7.80 27.00 -1.57
C LYS A 94 -7.61 26.71 -0.07
N GLN A 95 -6.45 27.07 0.48
CA GLN A 95 -6.07 26.87 1.88
C GLN A 95 -6.01 25.37 2.26
N GLY A 96 -5.80 24.52 1.27
CA GLY A 96 -5.64 23.09 1.46
C GLY A 96 -4.19 22.66 1.45
N ASN A 97 -3.98 21.38 1.78
CA ASN A 97 -2.70 20.71 1.64
C ASN A 97 -2.88 19.40 0.88
N MET A 98 -1.90 19.05 0.06
CA MET A 98 -1.86 17.74 -0.59
C MET A 98 -1.50 16.67 0.45
N VAL A 99 -2.30 15.61 0.53
CA VAL A 99 -2.18 14.50 1.50
C VAL A 99 -2.26 13.15 0.77
N GLN A 100 -2.02 12.06 1.51
CA GLN A 100 -2.17 10.67 1.02
C GLN A 100 -1.37 10.42 -0.27
N GLY A 101 -0.07 10.72 -0.22
CA GLY A 101 0.84 10.56 -1.37
C GLY A 101 0.61 11.57 -2.49
N GLY A 102 0.00 12.73 -2.20
CA GLY A 102 -0.22 13.79 -3.19
C GLY A 102 -1.46 13.58 -4.08
N THR A 103 -2.30 12.60 -3.77
CA THR A 103 -3.50 12.25 -4.56
C THR A 103 -4.76 12.97 -4.08
N TRP A 104 -4.74 13.55 -2.88
CA TRP A 104 -5.88 14.24 -2.30
C TRP A 104 -5.49 15.64 -1.86
N CYS A 105 -6.28 16.65 -2.20
CA CYS A 105 -6.21 17.94 -1.55
C CYS A 105 -7.18 17.96 -0.36
N GLU A 106 -6.72 18.38 0.82
CA GLU A 106 -7.51 18.41 2.04
C GLU A 106 -7.58 19.82 2.63
N VAL A 107 -8.79 20.25 3.03
CA VAL A 107 -9.04 21.48 3.78
C VAL A 107 -9.83 21.12 5.04
N ASN A 108 -9.32 21.47 6.23
CA ASN A 108 -9.99 21.21 7.50
C ASN A 108 -10.47 19.74 7.66
N LYS A 109 -9.60 18.77 7.33
CA LYS A 109 -9.88 17.32 7.37
C LYS A 109 -11.02 16.85 6.46
N MET A 110 -11.33 17.64 5.43
CA MET A 110 -12.26 17.25 4.37
C MET A 110 -11.53 17.20 3.04
N PRO A 111 -11.78 16.18 2.21
CA PRO A 111 -11.25 16.16 0.86
C PRO A 111 -11.87 17.31 0.07
N LEU A 112 -11.05 18.09 -0.62
CA LEU A 112 -11.47 19.13 -1.55
C LEU A 112 -11.62 18.56 -2.96
N PHE A 113 -10.60 17.83 -3.44
CA PHE A 113 -10.61 17.11 -4.70
C PHE A 113 -9.58 15.96 -4.67
N HIS A 114 -9.75 15.01 -5.57
CA HIS A 114 -8.85 13.90 -5.83
C HIS A 114 -8.14 14.06 -7.16
N VAL A 115 -6.93 13.53 -7.26
CA VAL A 115 -6.08 13.54 -8.45
C VAL A 115 -5.57 12.15 -8.74
N ASN A 116 -5.74 11.74 -9.97
CA ASN A 116 -5.20 10.50 -10.52
C ASN A 116 -4.12 10.83 -11.55
N TYR A 117 -2.88 10.53 -11.21
CA TYR A 117 -1.69 10.73 -12.04
C TYR A 117 -1.30 9.50 -12.88
N SER A 118 -2.14 8.44 -12.90
CA SER A 118 -1.83 7.13 -13.50
C SER A 118 -1.00 7.23 -14.78
N PRO A 119 0.06 6.39 -14.95
CA PRO A 119 0.41 5.27 -14.09
C PRO A 119 1.46 5.70 -13.06
N ASP A 120 1.73 4.78 -12.14
CA ASP A 120 2.78 4.87 -11.13
C ASP A 120 4.08 5.53 -11.65
N THR A 121 4.38 6.72 -11.14
CA THR A 121 5.53 7.56 -11.53
C THR A 121 6.86 7.07 -10.97
N SER A 122 6.88 5.95 -10.24
CA SER A 122 8.10 5.37 -9.69
C SER A 122 9.14 4.95 -10.75
N LEU A 123 8.81 4.93 -12.05
CA LEU A 123 9.68 4.38 -13.10
C LEU A 123 9.95 5.24 -14.36
N THR A 124 9.43 6.46 -14.51
CA THR A 124 9.69 7.25 -15.76
C THR A 124 10.15 8.69 -15.52
N LYS A 125 11.44 8.95 -15.78
CA LYS A 125 12.03 10.30 -15.95
C LYS A 125 11.58 11.02 -17.24
N ILE A 126 10.55 10.51 -17.92
CA ILE A 126 10.12 10.98 -19.25
C ILE A 126 8.59 10.88 -19.31
N GLY A 127 7.89 12.01 -19.17
CA GLY A 127 6.45 12.14 -19.37
C GLY A 127 5.53 11.34 -18.43
N LEU A 128 4.23 11.64 -18.46
CA LEU A 128 3.20 10.75 -17.92
C LEU A 128 3.27 9.42 -18.69
N GLY A 129 3.61 8.32 -18.04
CA GLY A 129 3.68 6.98 -18.67
C GLY A 129 2.33 6.39 -19.11
N SER A 130 1.23 7.16 -19.06
CA SER A 130 -0.15 6.78 -19.35
C SER A 130 -0.83 7.93 -20.04
N ARG A 131 -1.85 7.54 -20.79
CA ARG A 131 -2.64 8.40 -21.63
C ARG A 131 -3.61 9.30 -20.87
N VAL A 132 -3.77 9.16 -19.54
CA VAL A 132 -4.90 9.78 -18.81
C VAL A 132 -4.48 10.34 -17.45
N PHE A 133 -4.57 11.66 -17.32
CA PHE A 133 -4.61 12.37 -16.04
C PHE A 133 -6.06 12.74 -15.74
N SER A 134 -6.49 12.65 -14.47
CA SER A 134 -7.81 13.13 -14.08
C SER A 134 -7.88 13.72 -12.68
N THR A 135 -8.86 14.60 -12.50
CA THR A 135 -9.28 15.10 -11.18
C THR A 135 -10.76 14.89 -10.99
N VAL A 136 -11.18 14.79 -9.74
CA VAL A 136 -12.59 14.77 -9.36
C VAL A 136 -12.82 15.59 -8.10
N GLU A 137 -13.85 16.41 -8.11
CA GLU A 137 -14.24 17.32 -7.03
C GLU A 137 -15.76 17.30 -6.84
N PRO A 138 -16.29 17.80 -5.70
CA PRO A 138 -17.73 17.80 -5.49
C PRO A 138 -18.42 18.69 -6.54
N PRO A 139 -19.54 18.24 -7.14
CA PRO A 139 -20.24 19.01 -8.18
C PRO A 139 -20.92 20.27 -7.64
N SER A 140 -21.05 20.39 -6.31
CA SER A 140 -21.62 21.54 -5.61
C SER A 140 -21.11 21.60 -4.16
N PRO A 141 -20.87 22.80 -3.60
CA PRO A 141 -20.52 22.99 -2.18
C PRO A 141 -21.56 22.44 -1.18
N GLN A 142 -22.83 22.27 -1.62
CA GLN A 142 -23.94 21.87 -0.75
C GLN A 142 -23.99 20.35 -0.47
N ALA A 143 -23.11 19.55 -1.10
CA ALA A 143 -23.14 18.08 -1.02
C ALA A 143 -22.03 17.48 -0.12
N ARG A 144 -21.62 18.15 0.97
CA ARG A 144 -20.42 17.79 1.77
C ARG A 144 -20.37 16.34 2.28
N GLN A 145 -21.48 15.79 2.78
CA GLN A 145 -21.53 14.40 3.30
C GLN A 145 -21.59 13.35 2.19
N GLN A 146 -22.29 13.65 1.10
CA GLN A 146 -22.31 12.80 -0.10
C GLN A 146 -20.92 12.75 -0.73
N TRP A 147 -20.23 13.89 -0.79
CA TRP A 147 -18.86 13.99 -1.26
C TRP A 147 -17.89 13.18 -0.40
N LEU A 148 -17.96 13.28 0.93
CA LEU A 148 -17.11 12.47 1.80
C LEU A 148 -17.29 10.96 1.55
N SER A 149 -18.53 10.52 1.33
CA SER A 149 -18.83 9.11 1.02
C SER A 149 -18.26 8.68 -0.33
N SER A 150 -18.38 9.53 -1.36
CA SER A 150 -17.74 9.29 -2.66
C SER A 150 -16.21 9.31 -2.57
N ALA A 151 -15.65 10.23 -1.79
CA ALA A 151 -14.21 10.34 -1.59
C ALA A 151 -13.63 9.09 -0.91
N GLU A 152 -14.30 8.58 0.13
CA GLU A 152 -13.91 7.31 0.76
C GLU A 152 -14.00 6.12 -0.22
N ARG A 153 -15.01 6.08 -1.10
CA ARG A 153 -15.10 5.05 -2.17
C ARG A 153 -13.96 5.16 -3.18
N LEU A 154 -13.48 6.38 -3.43
CA LEU A 154 -12.31 6.66 -4.27
C LEU A 154 -10.98 6.44 -3.53
N GLY A 155 -10.99 6.05 -2.26
CA GLY A 155 -9.80 5.69 -1.48
C GLY A 155 -9.32 6.76 -0.49
N TYR A 156 -10.07 7.85 -0.28
CA TYR A 156 -9.72 8.83 0.76
C TYR A 156 -9.82 8.21 2.16
N ILE A 157 -8.71 8.23 2.89
CA ILE A 157 -8.65 7.78 4.29
C ILE A 157 -9.11 8.91 5.21
N SER A 158 -10.42 8.93 5.53
CA SER A 158 -10.98 9.85 6.53
C SER A 158 -10.67 9.39 7.96
N GLU A 159 -10.91 10.24 8.97
CA GLU A 159 -10.81 9.85 10.38
C GLU A 159 -11.73 8.66 10.74
N ARG A 160 -12.85 8.50 10.02
CA ARG A 160 -13.76 7.37 10.21
C ARG A 160 -13.15 6.09 9.66
N VAL A 161 -12.55 6.15 8.48
CA VAL A 161 -11.88 5.01 7.84
C VAL A 161 -10.64 4.62 8.65
N GLN A 162 -9.83 5.59 9.05
CA GLN A 162 -8.63 5.35 9.87
C GLN A 162 -8.98 4.64 11.18
N ARG A 163 -10.01 5.09 11.91
CA ARG A 163 -10.46 4.42 13.13
C ARG A 163 -10.88 2.96 12.91
N ARG A 164 -11.52 2.64 11.79
CA ARG A 164 -11.87 1.25 11.48
C ARG A 164 -10.62 0.41 11.24
N ILE A 165 -9.68 0.93 10.44
CA ILE A 165 -8.39 0.27 10.18
C ILE A 165 -7.65 0.01 11.50
N ASP A 166 -7.64 0.98 12.41
CA ASP A 166 -6.96 0.83 13.70
C ASP A 166 -7.65 -0.21 14.60
N MET A 167 -9.00 -0.20 14.64
CA MET A 167 -9.77 -1.22 15.36
C MET A 167 -9.55 -2.63 14.81
N ASP A 168 -9.54 -2.78 13.48
CA ASP A 168 -9.32 -4.08 12.83
C ASP A 168 -7.92 -4.61 13.17
N LYS A 169 -6.90 -3.74 13.16
CA LYS A 169 -5.53 -4.10 13.60
C LYS A 169 -5.47 -4.51 15.07
N GLU A 170 -6.20 -3.83 15.94
CA GLU A 170 -6.26 -4.19 17.36
C GLU A 170 -6.90 -5.58 17.55
N VAL A 171 -7.96 -5.88 16.80
CA VAL A 171 -8.62 -7.19 16.82
C VAL A 171 -7.68 -8.28 16.29
N ASP A 172 -7.01 -8.04 15.17
CA ASP A 172 -6.05 -8.99 14.59
C ASP A 172 -4.91 -9.28 15.57
N LEU A 173 -4.34 -8.24 16.17
CA LEU A 173 -3.28 -8.37 17.17
C LEU A 173 -3.77 -9.12 18.42
N ALA A 174 -5.00 -8.88 18.88
CA ALA A 174 -5.58 -9.59 19.99
C ALA A 174 -5.76 -11.08 19.67
N ASN A 175 -6.23 -11.41 18.46
CA ASN A 175 -6.38 -12.78 17.99
C ASN A 175 -5.03 -13.51 17.90
N GLU A 176 -4.01 -12.87 17.32
CA GLU A 176 -2.66 -13.45 17.26
C GLU A 176 -2.08 -13.71 18.66
N ASN A 177 -2.26 -12.77 19.59
CA ASN A 177 -1.78 -12.92 20.95
C ASN A 177 -2.53 -14.01 21.71
N ALA A 178 -3.85 -14.12 21.50
CA ALA A 178 -4.66 -15.19 22.06
C ALA A 178 -4.22 -16.57 21.54
N GLU A 179 -3.95 -16.69 20.23
CA GLU A 179 -3.46 -17.93 19.63
C GLU A 179 -2.06 -18.30 20.16
N LYS A 180 -1.13 -17.35 20.23
CA LYS A 180 0.20 -17.55 20.81
C LYS A 180 0.11 -18.02 22.26
N LYS A 181 -0.77 -17.41 23.06
CA LYS A 181 -0.99 -17.80 24.45
C LYS A 181 -1.59 -19.19 24.56
N ARG A 182 -2.58 -19.53 23.72
CA ARG A 182 -3.18 -20.87 23.66
C ARG A 182 -2.12 -21.92 23.33
N LYS A 183 -1.35 -21.72 22.26
CA LYS A 183 -0.26 -22.63 21.87
C LYS A 183 0.79 -22.77 22.96
N SER A 184 1.16 -21.68 23.63
CA SER A 184 2.10 -21.73 24.76
C SER A 184 1.56 -22.56 25.94
N ILE A 185 0.27 -22.45 26.26
CA ILE A 185 -0.36 -23.27 27.30
C ILE A 185 -0.38 -24.74 26.88
N GLU A 186 -0.81 -25.03 25.66
CA GLU A 186 -0.88 -26.40 25.12
C GLU A 186 0.50 -27.07 25.09
N MET A 187 1.53 -26.39 24.56
CA MET A 187 2.91 -26.88 24.51
C MET A 187 3.51 -27.20 25.89
N ASN A 188 3.00 -26.57 26.95
CA ASN A 188 3.51 -26.75 28.32
C ASN A 188 2.64 -27.68 29.18
N ALA A 189 1.41 -28.00 28.74
CA ALA A 189 0.53 -28.93 29.42
C ALA A 189 1.05 -30.36 29.31
N GLU A 190 1.11 -31.07 30.44
CA GLU A 190 1.55 -32.47 30.49
C GLU A 190 0.36 -33.40 30.28
N VAL A 191 0.50 -34.36 29.36
CA VAL A 191 -0.47 -35.44 29.23
C VAL A 191 -0.30 -36.45 30.35
N ASP A 192 -1.39 -36.79 31.04
CA ASP A 192 -1.43 -37.99 31.87
C ASP A 192 -1.85 -39.19 31.01
N ALA A 193 -0.86 -39.82 30.41
CA ALA A 193 -1.04 -41.01 29.58
C ALA A 193 -0.45 -42.26 30.24
N SER A 194 -1.12 -43.39 30.01
CA SER A 194 -0.74 -44.75 30.33
C SER A 194 -0.12 -45.45 29.13
N VAL A 195 0.63 -46.53 29.37
CA VAL A 195 1.14 -47.39 28.28
C VAL A 195 -0.05 -47.96 27.50
N GLY A 196 -0.01 -47.83 26.18
CA GLY A 196 -1.09 -48.22 25.26
C GLY A 196 -1.99 -47.06 24.81
N ASP A 197 -1.96 -45.91 25.48
CA ASP A 197 -2.81 -44.78 25.11
C ASP A 197 -2.37 -44.15 23.78
N LEU A 198 -3.35 -43.69 23.00
CA LEU A 198 -3.13 -42.92 21.78
C LEU A 198 -3.17 -41.41 22.11
N ILE A 199 -2.04 -40.75 21.89
CA ILE A 199 -1.88 -39.32 22.14
C ILE A 199 -1.56 -38.57 20.85
N CYS A 200 -1.93 -37.29 20.79
CA CYS A 200 -1.61 -36.38 19.69
C CYS A 200 -0.95 -35.09 20.16
N ARG A 201 -0.24 -34.45 19.23
CA ARG A 201 0.42 -33.16 19.41
C ARG A 201 0.42 -32.42 18.08
N GLU A 202 0.16 -31.11 18.09
CA GLU A 202 0.33 -30.26 16.91
C GLU A 202 1.81 -30.24 16.49
N ASP A 203 2.08 -30.31 15.19
CA ASP A 203 3.43 -30.11 14.68
C ASP A 203 3.79 -28.62 14.74
N TYR A 204 4.33 -28.19 15.87
CA TYR A 204 4.76 -26.81 16.10
C TYR A 204 5.98 -26.40 15.27
N GLU A 205 6.69 -27.35 14.65
CA GLU A 205 7.85 -27.07 13.79
C GLU A 205 7.42 -26.85 12.33
N ALA A 206 6.19 -27.24 11.98
CA ALA A 206 5.61 -27.00 10.67
C ALA A 206 5.46 -25.50 10.39
N LYS A 207 6.05 -25.08 9.28
CA LYS A 207 5.86 -23.73 8.73
C LYS A 207 4.51 -23.65 8.01
N PRO A 208 3.82 -22.51 8.03
CA PRO A 208 2.46 -22.36 7.47
C PRO A 208 2.30 -22.77 6.00
N TYR A 209 3.37 -22.76 5.22
CA TYR A 209 3.36 -23.10 3.80
C TYR A 209 3.71 -24.57 3.51
N GLN A 210 4.10 -25.36 4.51
CA GLN A 210 4.48 -26.77 4.31
C GLN A 210 3.25 -27.67 4.14
N TYR A 211 2.14 -27.32 4.78
CA TYR A 211 0.92 -28.11 4.81
C TYR A 211 -0.32 -27.25 4.51
N PRO A 212 -1.38 -27.82 3.93
CA PRO A 212 -2.61 -27.08 3.60
C PRO A 212 -3.46 -26.72 4.83
N GLY A 213 -3.05 -27.14 6.03
CA GLY A 213 -3.70 -26.86 7.31
C GLY A 213 -2.81 -27.23 8.49
N ILE A 214 -3.39 -27.24 9.70
CA ILE A 214 -2.67 -27.63 10.93
C ILE A 214 -2.34 -29.12 10.88
N ALA A 215 -1.06 -29.45 11.02
CA ALA A 215 -0.59 -30.82 11.08
C ALA A 215 -0.44 -31.30 12.54
N TYR A 216 -0.67 -32.59 12.76
CA TYR A 216 -0.57 -33.24 14.06
C TYR A 216 0.15 -34.57 13.93
N TYR A 217 0.97 -34.88 14.92
CA TYR A 217 1.48 -36.22 15.16
C TYR A 217 0.49 -37.00 16.04
N LYS A 218 0.28 -38.28 15.74
CA LYS A 218 -0.37 -39.26 16.63
C LYS A 218 0.61 -40.36 16.97
N ALA A 219 0.59 -40.80 18.23
CA ALA A 219 1.51 -41.81 18.72
C ALA A 219 0.89 -42.69 19.81
N TYR A 220 1.29 -43.96 19.87
CA TYR A 220 1.01 -44.83 21.00
C TYR A 220 2.11 -44.70 22.06
N VAL A 221 1.73 -44.71 23.33
CA VAL A 221 2.68 -44.75 24.45
C VAL A 221 3.19 -46.18 24.65
N GLU A 222 4.48 -46.40 24.42
CA GLU A 222 5.13 -47.71 24.56
C GLU A 222 5.69 -47.92 25.97
N LYS A 223 6.32 -46.87 26.53
CA LYS A 223 6.94 -46.89 27.87
C LYS A 223 6.88 -45.52 28.51
N LYS A 224 6.90 -45.48 29.85
CA LYS A 224 6.92 -44.26 30.67
C LYS A 224 8.11 -44.29 31.62
N GLU A 225 8.92 -43.25 31.56
CA GLU A 225 9.95 -42.92 32.56
C GLU A 225 9.62 -41.56 33.18
N LYS A 226 10.12 -41.27 34.39
CA LYS A 226 9.66 -40.14 35.23
C LYS A 226 9.32 -38.85 34.47
N ASN A 227 10.14 -38.43 33.51
CA ASN A 227 9.94 -37.19 32.75
C ASN A 227 9.91 -37.40 31.22
N LYS A 228 9.76 -38.64 30.74
CA LYS A 228 9.79 -38.96 29.30
C LYS A 228 8.84 -40.10 28.95
N LEU A 229 8.27 -40.02 27.76
CA LEU A 229 7.47 -41.07 27.14
C LEU A 229 8.24 -41.66 25.95
N GLN A 230 8.30 -42.98 25.84
CA GLN A 230 8.67 -43.64 24.60
C GLN A 230 7.40 -43.75 23.76
N LEU A 231 7.42 -43.13 22.59
CA LEU A 231 6.26 -43.00 21.73
C LEU A 231 6.51 -43.71 20.41
N ARG A 232 5.54 -44.49 19.94
CA ARG A 232 5.49 -45.01 18.58
C ARG A 232 4.59 -44.12 17.74
N LEU A 233 5.19 -43.26 16.93
CA LEU A 233 4.50 -42.44 15.93
C LEU A 233 3.78 -43.35 14.93
N VAL A 234 2.50 -43.07 14.68
CA VAL A 234 1.66 -43.87 13.78
C VAL A 234 0.99 -43.06 12.70
N TRP A 235 0.92 -41.74 12.85
CA TRP A 235 0.31 -40.87 11.85
C TRP A 235 0.82 -39.44 11.97
N HIS A 236 0.98 -38.78 10.83
CA HIS A 236 1.27 -37.36 10.72
C HIS A 236 0.40 -36.78 9.60
N GLY A 237 -0.33 -35.71 9.89
CA GLY A 237 -1.19 -35.05 8.91
C GLY A 237 -2.20 -34.11 9.56
N GLY A 238 -3.20 -33.71 8.80
CA GLY A 238 -4.29 -32.86 9.28
C GLY A 238 -5.58 -33.14 8.54
N ASP A 239 -6.52 -32.22 8.62
CA ASP A 239 -7.82 -32.37 7.98
C ASP A 239 -7.67 -32.41 6.45
N GLY A 240 -7.89 -33.61 5.88
CA GLY A 240 -7.83 -33.85 4.44
C GLY A 240 -6.43 -34.08 3.86
N PHE A 241 -5.38 -34.23 4.69
CA PHE A 241 -4.03 -34.53 4.19
C PHE A 241 -3.22 -35.43 5.13
N VAL A 242 -2.25 -36.16 4.55
CA VAL A 242 -1.31 -37.03 5.27
C VAL A 242 0.11 -36.69 4.84
N VAL A 243 1.03 -36.66 5.80
CA VAL A 243 2.46 -36.44 5.59
C VAL A 243 3.16 -37.79 5.73
N ASN A 244 3.86 -38.23 4.68
CA ASN A 244 4.52 -39.53 4.62
C ASN A 244 5.99 -39.45 5.10
N ASP A 245 6.20 -38.99 6.34
CA ASP A 245 7.53 -38.86 6.97
C ASP A 245 7.80 -39.93 8.05
N ILE A 246 6.75 -40.61 8.52
CA ILE A 246 6.85 -41.74 9.45
C ILE A 246 7.11 -43.03 8.68
N THR A 247 8.21 -43.71 8.98
CA THR A 247 8.62 -45.00 8.42
C THR A 247 8.87 -46.03 9.51
N ASN A 248 8.97 -47.30 9.14
CA ASN A 248 9.24 -48.39 10.08
C ASN A 248 10.62 -48.29 10.79
N VAL A 249 11.49 -47.37 10.36
CA VAL A 249 12.84 -47.20 10.91
C VAL A 249 12.94 -46.02 11.88
N ASN A 250 12.06 -45.02 11.75
CA ASN A 250 12.09 -43.76 12.51
C ASN A 250 10.80 -43.48 13.30
N ASN A 251 9.96 -44.50 13.54
CA ASN A 251 8.67 -44.34 14.20
C ASN A 251 8.73 -44.35 15.73
N ILE A 252 9.85 -44.67 16.37
CA ILE A 252 9.97 -44.67 17.84
C ILE A 252 10.82 -43.49 18.30
N ILE A 253 10.25 -42.63 19.16
CA ILE A 253 10.92 -41.46 19.73
C ILE A 253 10.80 -41.45 21.25
N TRP A 254 11.73 -40.74 21.89
CA TRP A 254 11.57 -40.32 23.29
C TRP A 254 11.16 -38.86 23.33
N SER A 255 10.05 -38.55 23.98
CA SER A 255 9.51 -37.19 24.06
C SER A 255 9.15 -36.81 25.50
N SER A 256 9.12 -35.51 25.78
CA SER A 256 8.51 -34.98 27.01
C SER A 256 7.01 -35.24 26.99
N PRO A 257 6.33 -35.48 28.13
CA PRO A 257 4.86 -35.52 28.19
C PRO A 257 4.21 -34.17 27.86
N LYS A 258 4.98 -33.07 27.83
CA LYS A 258 4.50 -31.73 27.51
C LYS A 258 4.11 -31.57 26.03
N GLY A 259 3.00 -30.88 25.78
CA GLY A 259 2.52 -30.60 24.43
C GLY A 259 1.69 -31.73 23.83
N TRP A 260 1.67 -32.90 24.46
CA TRP A 260 0.81 -34.00 24.06
C TRP A 260 -0.55 -33.90 24.75
N ARG A 261 -1.56 -34.51 24.14
CA ARG A 261 -2.90 -34.68 24.69
C ARG A 261 -3.48 -36.02 24.24
N HIS A 262 -4.48 -36.53 24.92
CA HIS A 262 -5.25 -37.66 24.42
C HIS A 262 -5.90 -37.29 23.08
N CYS A 263 -5.83 -38.20 22.11
CA CYS A 263 -6.55 -38.02 20.84
C CYS A 263 -8.06 -38.02 21.10
N ASN A 264 -8.77 -37.08 20.48
CA ASN A 264 -10.23 -37.16 20.33
C ASN A 264 -10.64 -38.09 19.20
#